data_AF-A0A8I0FE16-F1
#
_entry.id   AF-A0A8I0FE16-F1
#
_cell.length_a   1.000
_cell.length_b   1.000
_cell.length_c   1.000
_cell.angle_alpha   90.00
_cell.angle_beta   90.00
_cell.angle_gamma   90.00
#
_symmetry.space_group_name_H-M   'P 1'
#
loop_
_entity.id
_entity.type
_entity.pdbx_description
1 polymer ?
#
loop_
_entity_poly.entity_id
_entity_poly.type
_entity_poly.pdbx_seq_one_letter_code
_entity_poly.pdbx_strand_id
1 'polypeptide(L)'
;PFEGANLDRRSLDFIGIDPFNPMRIAMAEDERTALRRIFKSVNEVRKQQHCTHAVLVGHNAHFDLGFLQAAIARSGTKNQNPFH
;
A
#
# COMPACT_ATOMS: atom_id res chain seq x y z
N PRO A 1 4.88 11.38 -3.24
CA PRO A 1 5.05 10.37 -4.32
C PRO A 1 6.45 9.76 -4.22
N PHE A 2 6.67 8.52 -4.70
CA PHE A 2 8.03 7.97 -4.80
C PHE A 2 8.76 8.57 -6.01
N GLU A 3 10.09 8.52 -6.00
CA GLU A 3 10.91 9.06 -7.07
C GLU A 3 10.65 8.33 -8.41
N GLY A 4 10.44 9.08 -9.48
CA GLY A 4 10.13 8.52 -10.80
C GLY A 4 8.69 8.02 -10.97
N ALA A 5 7.79 8.25 -10.00
CA ALA A 5 6.38 7.92 -10.14
C ALA A 5 5.72 8.74 -11.28
N ASN A 6 5.04 8.06 -12.19
CA ASN A 6 4.17 8.72 -13.17
C ASN A 6 2.87 9.18 -12.49
N LEU A 7 2.57 10.47 -12.59
CA LEU A 7 1.35 11.06 -12.04
C LEU A 7 0.43 11.46 -13.20
N ASP A 8 -0.47 10.55 -13.57
CA ASP A 8 -1.45 10.82 -14.62
C ASP A 8 -2.47 11.88 -14.16
N ARG A 9 -2.60 12.95 -14.96
CA ARG A 9 -3.45 14.08 -14.60
C ARG A 9 -4.92 13.70 -14.51
N ARG A 10 -5.41 12.85 -15.42
CA ARG A 10 -6.81 12.39 -15.42
C ARG A 10 -7.13 11.60 -14.15
N SER A 11 -6.18 10.76 -13.71
CA SER A 11 -6.32 9.98 -12.48
C SER A 11 -6.37 10.89 -11.25
N LEU A 12 -5.54 11.94 -11.20
CA LEU A 12 -5.56 12.93 -10.11
C LEU A 12 -6.87 13.72 -10.06
N ASP A 13 -7.35 14.18 -11.22
CA ASP A 13 -8.62 14.91 -11.32
C ASP A 13 -9.81 13.99 -10.93
N PHE A 14 -9.75 12.69 -11.29
CA PHE A 14 -10.78 11.71 -10.92
C PHE A 14 -10.87 11.46 -9.41
N ILE A 15 -9.72 11.27 -8.73
CA ILE A 15 -9.69 11.02 -7.27
C ILE A 15 -9.73 12.32 -6.44
N GLY A 16 -9.56 13.49 -7.08
CA GLY A 16 -9.54 14.80 -6.44
C GLY A 16 -8.35 15.01 -5.49
N ILE A 17 -7.24 14.31 -5.69
CA ILE A 17 -6.07 14.40 -4.81
C ILE A 17 -5.02 15.30 -5.43
N ASP A 18 -4.55 16.28 -4.66
CA ASP A 18 -3.30 16.99 -4.91
C ASP A 18 -2.16 16.33 -4.11
N PRO A 19 -1.22 15.62 -4.77
CA PRO A 19 -0.10 14.97 -4.09
C PRO A 19 0.88 15.96 -3.45
N PHE A 20 0.87 17.23 -3.86
CA PHE A 20 1.80 18.27 -3.42
C PHE A 20 1.18 19.24 -2.41
N ASN A 21 -0.03 18.96 -1.95
CA ASN A 21 -0.68 19.76 -0.92
C ASN A 21 0.21 19.80 0.36
N PRO A 22 0.51 21.00 0.92
CA PRO A 22 1.40 21.13 2.08
C PRO A 22 0.96 20.32 3.31
N MET A 23 -0.35 20.24 3.57
CA MET A 23 -0.90 19.46 4.68
C MET A 23 -0.70 17.96 4.45
N ARG A 24 -0.79 17.51 3.19
CA ARG A 24 -0.57 16.09 2.84
C ARG A 24 0.90 15.71 2.98
N ILE A 25 1.80 16.61 2.60
CA ILE A 25 3.25 16.40 2.75
C ILE A 25 3.63 16.36 4.23
N ALA A 26 3.08 17.25 5.06
CA ALA A 26 3.35 17.29 6.50
C ALA A 26 2.94 15.99 7.23
N MET A 27 1.93 15.28 6.71
CA MET A 27 1.45 14.00 7.25
C MET A 27 1.96 12.78 6.46
N ALA A 28 2.76 12.98 5.40
CA ALA A 28 3.18 11.89 4.54
C ALA A 28 4.16 10.98 5.27
N GLU A 29 3.90 9.68 5.18
CA GLU A 29 4.84 8.64 5.59
C GLU A 29 5.47 7.99 4.36
N ASP A 30 6.68 7.46 4.52
CA ASP A 30 7.33 6.72 3.45
C ASP A 30 6.59 5.39 3.18
N GLU A 31 6.60 4.98 1.90
CA GLU A 31 5.87 3.78 1.44
C GLU A 31 6.26 2.52 2.22
N ARG A 32 7.54 2.39 2.60
CA ARG A 32 8.03 1.24 3.38
C ARG A 32 7.45 1.24 4.79
N THR A 33 7.44 2.38 5.48
CA THR A 33 6.88 2.49 6.84
C THR A 33 5.37 2.26 6.83
N ALA A 34 4.65 2.80 5.86
CA ALA A 34 3.23 2.57 5.67
C ALA A 34 2.91 1.07 5.52
N LEU A 35 3.60 0.38 4.61
CA LEU A 35 3.42 -1.05 4.38
C LEU A 35 3.78 -1.89 5.61
N ARG A 36 4.88 -1.55 6.31
CA ARG A 36 5.27 -2.25 7.55
C ARG A 36 4.21 -2.15 8.63
N ARG A 37 3.60 -0.97 8.78
CA ARG A 37 2.51 -0.73 9.74
C ARG A 37 1.29 -1.60 9.40
N ILE A 38 0.87 -1.61 8.13
CA ILE A 38 -0.25 -2.44 7.65
C ILE A 38 0.05 -3.93 7.87
N PHE A 39 1.22 -4.41 7.41
CA PHE A 39 1.60 -5.82 7.53
C PHE A 39 1.73 -6.28 8.96
N LYS A 40 2.19 -5.41 9.87
CA LYS A 40 2.24 -5.72 11.30
C LYS A 40 0.83 -5.99 11.83
N SER A 41 -0.11 -5.08 11.59
CA SER A 41 -1.51 -5.22 12.03
C SER A 41 -2.19 -6.46 11.45
N VAL A 42 -1.99 -6.74 10.16
CA VAL A 42 -2.55 -7.94 9.52
C VAL A 42 -1.94 -9.22 10.10
N ASN A 43 -0.62 -9.25 10.35
CA ASN A 43 0.04 -10.41 10.96
C ASN A 43 -0.39 -10.65 12.41
N GLU A 44 -0.67 -9.60 13.18
CA GLU A 44 -1.21 -9.71 14.54
C GLU A 44 -2.58 -10.39 14.52
N VAL A 45 -3.49 -9.93 13.66
CA VAL A 45 -4.83 -10.56 13.49
C VAL A 45 -4.69 -11.99 12.99
N ARG A 46 -3.84 -12.24 11.99
CA ARG A 46 -3.61 -13.59 11.44
C ARG A 46 -3.17 -14.58 12.53
N LYS A 47 -2.26 -14.16 13.41
CA LYS A 47 -1.79 -14.97 14.55
C LYS A 47 -2.89 -15.21 15.58
N GLN A 48 -3.66 -14.17 15.91
CA GLN A 48 -4.79 -14.27 16.85
C GLN A 48 -5.89 -15.22 16.36
N GLN A 49 -6.11 -15.27 15.04
CA GLN A 49 -7.11 -16.12 14.40
C GLN A 49 -6.57 -17.50 13.99
N HIS A 50 -5.32 -17.82 14.33
CA HIS A 50 -4.65 -19.08 13.97
C HIS A 50 -4.68 -19.39 12.46
N CYS A 51 -4.65 -18.35 11.62
CA CYS A 51 -4.60 -18.51 10.17
C CYS A 51 -3.15 -18.63 9.67
N THR A 52 -2.96 -19.31 8.54
CA THR A 52 -1.65 -19.44 7.89
C THR A 52 -1.34 -18.26 6.97
N HIS A 53 -2.35 -17.74 6.25
CA HIS A 53 -2.19 -16.69 5.24
C HIS A 53 -3.32 -15.65 5.32
N ALA A 54 -3.05 -14.46 4.79
CA ALA A 54 -4.08 -13.45 4.54
C ALA A 54 -4.41 -13.39 3.04
N VAL A 55 -5.66 -13.11 2.71
CA VAL A 55 -6.13 -12.95 1.31
C VAL A 55 -6.68 -11.53 1.17
N LEU A 56 -6.21 -10.81 0.15
CA LEU A 56 -6.72 -9.48 -0.17
C LEU A 56 -8.09 -9.62 -0.83
N VAL A 57 -9.11 -8.95 -0.27
CA VAL A 57 -10.48 -8.92 -0.80
C VAL A 57 -10.81 -7.49 -1.20
N GLY A 58 -11.30 -7.31 -2.43
CA GLY A 58 -11.63 -6.00 -2.99
C GLY A 58 -12.45 -6.11 -4.27
N HIS A 59 -13.06 -5.00 -4.69
CA HIS A 59 -13.77 -4.93 -5.98
C HIS A 59 -12.75 -4.80 -7.10
N ASN A 60 -12.73 -5.74 -8.05
CA ASN A 60 -11.64 -5.88 -9.03
C ASN A 60 -10.26 -6.02 -8.35
N ALA A 61 -10.17 -6.88 -7.31
CA ALA A 61 -9.00 -7.05 -6.43
C ALA A 61 -7.64 -7.20 -7.14
N HIS A 62 -7.62 -7.65 -8.39
CA HIS A 62 -6.40 -7.69 -9.20
C HIS A 62 -5.74 -6.32 -9.36
N PHE A 63 -6.53 -5.24 -9.47
CA PHE A 63 -6.03 -3.87 -9.53
C PHE A 63 -5.24 -3.50 -8.27
N ASP A 64 -5.86 -3.60 -7.10
CA ASP A 64 -5.22 -3.29 -5.82
C ASP A 64 -4.02 -4.20 -5.53
N LEU A 65 -4.15 -5.50 -5.82
CA LEU A 65 -3.07 -6.46 -5.63
C LEU A 65 -1.86 -6.12 -6.51
N GLY A 66 -2.08 -5.67 -7.75
CA GLY A 66 -1.01 -5.22 -8.64
C GLY A 66 -0.25 -4.02 -8.08
N PHE A 67 -0.96 -3.01 -7.57
CA PHE A 67 -0.34 -1.85 -6.92
C PHE A 67 0.42 -2.24 -5.65
N LEU A 68 -0.15 -3.12 -4.82
CA LEU A 68 0.47 -3.61 -3.60
C LEU A 68 1.77 -4.38 -3.90
N GLN A 69 1.74 -5.29 -4.87
CA GLN A 69 2.92 -6.06 -5.28
C GLN A 69 4.04 -5.15 -5.82
N ALA A 70 3.68 -4.15 -6.64
CA ALA A 70 4.65 -3.16 -7.14
C ALA A 70 5.26 -2.33 -5.99
N ALA A 71 4.45 -1.92 -5.01
CA ALA A 71 4.92 -1.20 -3.83
C ALA A 71 5.81 -2.07 -2.92
N ILE A 72 5.49 -3.35 -2.75
CA ILE A 72 6.34 -4.32 -2.03
C ILE A 72 7.70 -4.46 -2.71
N ALA A 73 7.72 -4.55 -4.05
CA ALA A 73 8.95 -4.67 -4.82
C ALA A 73 9.84 -3.43 -4.68
N ARG A 74 9.28 -2.22 -4.81
CA ARG A 74 10.01 -0.95 -4.62
C ARG A 74 10.52 -0.77 -3.20
N SER A 75 9.69 -1.09 -2.21
CA SER A 75 10.01 -0.88 -0.80
C SER A 75 10.90 -1.98 -0.20
N GLY A 76 11.10 -3.11 -0.88
CA GLY A 76 11.89 -4.23 -0.36
C GLY A 76 11.25 -4.94 0.84
N THR A 77 9.92 -4.91 0.96
CA THR A 77 9.17 -5.43 2.13
C THR A 77 8.62 -6.86 1.94
N LYS A 78 9.11 -7.59 0.92
CA LYS A 78 8.60 -8.92 0.54
C LYS A 78 8.53 -9.91 1.71
N ASN A 79 9.56 -9.95 2.56
CA ASN A 79 9.65 -10.88 3.70
C ASN A 79 8.60 -10.62 4.79
N GLN A 80 7.91 -9.48 4.75
CA GLN A 80 6.91 -9.08 5.74
C GLN A 80 5.49 -9.18 5.19
N ASN A 81 5.33 -9.42 3.89
CA ASN A 81 4.04 -9.48 3.23
C ASN A 81 3.21 -10.67 3.80
N PRO A 82 2.05 -10.40 4.42
CA PRO A 82 1.17 -11.45 4.94
C PRO A 82 0.25 -12.03 3.87
N PHE A 83 0.15 -11.37 2.71
CA PHE A 83 -0.75 -11.74 1.64
C PHE A 83 -0.11 -12.77 0.71
N HIS A 84 -0.86 -13.81 0.38
CA HIS A 84 -0.56 -14.74 -0.71
C HIS A 84 -1.04 -14.21 -2.05
#